data_AF-A0A965ZC87-F1
#
_entry.id   AF-A0A965ZC87-F1
#
_cell.length_a   1.000
_cell.length_b   1.000
_cell.length_c   1.000
_cell.angle_alpha   90.00
_cell.angle_beta   90.00
_cell.angle_gamma   90.00
#
_symmetry.space_group_name_H-M   'P 1'
#
loop_
_entity.id
_entity.type
_entity.pdbx_description
1 polymer ?
#
loop_
_entity_poly.entity_id
_entity_poly.type
_entity_poly.pdbx_seq_one_letter_code
_entity_poly.pdbx_strand_id
1 'polypeptide(L)'
;MRNKIGWIFTGVVVLLMAASSIDKMRGTEHALHMTASFGIPPSVYRFLGFIELCSAILFAIARTGLIGLVLLASYLGGAIATHLQRPV
;
A
#
# COMPACT_ATOMS: atom_id res chain seq x y z
N MET A 1 -9.18 -10.57 20.61
CA MET A 1 -8.81 -11.88 20.03
C MET A 1 -9.43 -11.96 18.64
N ARG A 2 -8.65 -12.20 17.58
CA ARG A 2 -9.13 -12.17 16.19
C ARG A 2 -9.75 -13.52 15.84
N ASN A 3 -11.02 -13.54 15.44
CA ASN A 3 -11.76 -14.74 15.01
C ASN A 3 -11.22 -15.24 13.65
N LYS A 4 -11.60 -16.47 13.23
CA LYS A 4 -11.16 -17.06 11.94
C LYS A 4 -11.42 -16.14 10.75
N ILE A 5 -12.57 -15.47 10.75
CA ILE A 5 -12.97 -14.49 9.73
C ILE A 5 -12.00 -13.29 9.70
N GLY A 6 -11.67 -12.72 10.85
CA GLY A 6 -10.72 -11.61 10.93
C GLY A 6 -9.34 -11.97 10.40
N TRP A 7 -8.87 -13.21 10.61
CA TRP A 7 -7.61 -13.67 10.02
C TRP A 7 -7.66 -13.83 8.51
N ILE A 8 -8.78 -14.27 7.95
CA ILE A 8 -8.96 -14.36 6.50
C ILE A 8 -8.90 -12.96 5.88
N PHE A 9 -9.66 -12.00 6.40
CA PHE A 9 -9.63 -10.62 5.89
C PHE A 9 -8.27 -9.96 6.06
N THR A 10 -7.60 -10.13 7.20
CA THR A 10 -6.22 -9.64 7.37
C THR A 10 -5.29 -10.25 6.34
N GLY A 11 -5.38 -11.57 6.11
CA GLY A 11 -4.57 -12.25 5.10
C GLY A 11 -4.77 -11.66 3.70
N VAL A 12 -6.02 -11.47 3.28
CA VAL A 12 -6.35 -10.89 1.96
C VAL A 12 -5.77 -9.48 1.81
N VAL A 13 -6.00 -8.60 2.79
CA VAL A 13 -5.51 -7.21 2.75
C VAL A 13 -3.99 -7.19 2.68
N VAL A 14 -3.31 -7.96 3.54
CA VAL A 14 -1.84 -8.00 3.56
C VAL A 14 -1.29 -8.51 2.23
N LEU A 15 -1.90 -9.53 1.64
CA LEU A 15 -1.45 -10.13 0.38
C LEU A 15 -1.58 -9.12 -0.78
N LEU A 16 -2.72 -8.43 -0.89
CA LEU A 16 -2.95 -7.41 -1.90
C LEU A 16 -1.97 -6.23 -1.76
N MET A 17 -1.79 -5.72 -0.54
CA MET A 17 -0.88 -4.61 -0.27
C MET A 17 0.60 -5.01 -0.49
N ALA A 18 0.98 -6.23 -0.12
CA ALA A 18 2.32 -6.74 -0.36
C ALA A 18 2.62 -6.89 -1.86
N ALA A 19 1.69 -7.44 -2.65
CA ALA A 19 1.85 -7.54 -4.10
C ALA A 19 2.01 -6.16 -4.75
N SER A 20 1.15 -5.20 -4.36
CA SER A 20 1.21 -3.80 -4.79
C SER A 20 2.55 -3.14 -4.42
N SER A 21 3.01 -3.30 -3.19
CA SER A 21 4.29 -2.76 -2.72
C SER A 21 5.48 -3.33 -3.50
N ILE A 22 5.51 -4.65 -3.72
CA ILE A 22 6.58 -5.33 -4.46
C ILE A 22 6.68 -4.77 -5.89
N ASP A 23 5.55 -4.52 -6.55
CA ASP A 23 5.52 -3.91 -7.89
C ASP A 23 6.18 -2.52 -7.87
N LYS A 24 5.81 -1.67 -6.90
CA LYS A 24 6.40 -0.33 -6.73
C LYS A 24 7.90 -0.38 -6.45
N MET A 25 8.37 -1.35 -5.66
CA MET A 25 9.79 -1.49 -5.31
C MET A 25 10.62 -2.03 -6.47
N ARG A 26 10.08 -2.96 -7.26
CA ARG A 26 10.75 -3.51 -8.45
C ARG A 26 10.87 -2.50 -9.58
N GLY A 27 10.00 -1.49 -9.62
CA GLY A 27 10.03 -0.49 -10.67
C GLY A 27 9.74 -1.11 -12.05
N THR A 28 8.75 -2.00 -12.10
CA THR A 28 8.22 -2.59 -13.33
C THR A 28 7.78 -1.51 -14.31
N GLU A 29 7.61 -1.84 -15.60
CA GLU A 29 7.07 -0.89 -16.59
C GLU A 29 5.75 -0.28 -16.12
N HIS A 30 4.88 -1.07 -15.50
CA HIS A 30 3.64 -0.60 -14.88
C HIS A 30 3.90 0.49 -13.83
N ALA A 31 4.82 0.25 -12.88
CA ALA A 31 5.21 1.24 -11.89
C ALA A 31 5.79 2.52 -12.52
N LEU A 32 6.61 2.40 -13.55
CA LEU A 32 7.21 3.54 -14.27
C LEU A 32 6.14 4.37 -14.99
N HIS A 33 5.20 3.73 -15.67
CA HIS A 33 4.06 4.40 -16.30
C HIS A 33 3.22 5.16 -15.27
N MET A 34 2.91 4.55 -14.12
CA MET A 34 2.17 5.23 -13.05
C MET A 34 2.92 6.45 -12.52
N THR A 35 4.24 6.35 -12.33
CA THR A 35 5.05 7.51 -11.87
C THR A 35 5.07 8.66 -12.86
N ALA A 36 5.10 8.35 -14.17
CA ALA A 36 5.03 9.35 -15.22
C ALA A 36 3.67 10.06 -15.21
N SER A 37 2.57 9.31 -15.10
CA SER A 37 1.21 9.88 -15.03
C SER A 37 1.02 10.80 -13.81
N PHE A 38 1.57 10.41 -12.67
CA PHE A 38 1.50 11.20 -11.44
C PHE A 38 2.56 12.31 -11.34
N GLY A 39 3.50 12.39 -12.28
CA GLY A 39 4.58 13.38 -12.28
C GLY A 39 5.48 13.33 -11.03
N ILE A 40 5.60 12.15 -10.41
CA ILE A 40 6.46 11.92 -9.24
C ILE A 40 7.71 11.13 -9.66
N PRO A 41 8.88 11.44 -9.09
CA PRO A 41 10.11 10.74 -9.44
C PRO A 41 10.04 9.26 -9.01
N PRO A 42 10.64 8.33 -9.79
CA PRO A 42 10.60 6.90 -9.48
C PRO A 42 11.16 6.52 -8.11
N SER A 43 12.10 7.30 -7.57
CA SER A 43 12.64 7.12 -6.22
C SER A 43 11.59 7.32 -5.14
N VAL A 44 10.74 8.34 -5.27
CA VAL A 44 9.64 8.62 -4.32
C VAL A 44 8.57 7.52 -4.39
N TYR A 45 8.31 7.00 -5.59
CA TYR A 45 7.35 5.91 -5.75
C TYR A 45 7.81 4.59 -5.13
N ARG A 46 9.11 4.26 -5.28
CA ARG A 46 9.71 3.12 -4.57
C ARG A 46 9.64 3.29 -3.05
N PHE A 47 9.86 4.52 -2.56
CA PHE A 47 9.73 4.84 -1.14
C PHE A 47 8.29 4.69 -0.64
N LEU A 48 7.28 5.06 -1.44
CA LEU A 48 5.87 4.77 -1.16
C LEU A 48 5.62 3.26 -1.01
N GLY A 49 6.21 2.44 -1.89
CA GLY A 49 6.15 0.99 -1.78
C GLY A 49 6.70 0.46 -0.46
N PHE A 50 7.81 1.03 0.02
CA PHE A 50 8.37 0.67 1.34
C PHE A 50 7.40 1.01 2.49
N ILE A 51 6.79 2.20 2.47
CA ILE A 51 5.80 2.61 3.48
C ILE A 51 4.57 1.68 3.45
N GLU A 52 4.09 1.32 2.26
CA GLU A 52 2.98 0.39 2.06
C GLU A 52 3.30 -0.99 2.67
N LEU A 53 4.52 -1.50 2.45
CA LEU A 53 4.97 -2.78 3.01
C LEU A 53 5.04 -2.75 4.53
N CYS A 54 5.67 -1.72 5.10
CA CYS A 54 5.77 -1.54 6.55
C CYS A 54 4.37 -1.49 7.19
N SER A 55 3.44 -0.76 6.57
CA SER A 55 2.06 -0.65 7.03
C SER A 55 1.32 -2.00 6.98
N ALA A 56 1.51 -2.76 5.90
CA ALA A 56 0.95 -4.11 5.76
C ALA A 56 1.51 -5.10 6.80
N ILE A 57 2.82 -5.06 7.07
CA ILE A 57 3.46 -5.89 8.11
C ILE A 57 2.90 -5.56 9.49
N LEU A 58 2.78 -4.26 9.82
CA LEU A 58 2.19 -3.82 11.09
C LEU A 58 0.71 -4.24 11.21
N PHE A 59 -0.03 -4.27 10.10
CA PHE A 59 -1.42 -4.72 10.07
C PHE A 59 -1.55 -6.24 10.27
N ALA A 60 -0.61 -7.02 9.73
CA ALA A 60 -0.58 -8.48 9.87
C ALA A 60 -0.44 -8.93 11.34
N ILE A 61 0.43 -8.26 12.09
CA ILE A 61 0.72 -8.56 13.49
C ILE A 61 -0.47 -8.15 14.38
N ALA A 62 -1.11 -9.12 15.02
CA ALA A 62 -2.33 -8.90 15.81
C ALA A 62 -2.17 -7.86 16.94
N ARG A 63 -0.97 -7.73 17.51
CA ARG A 63 -0.66 -6.74 18.56
C ARG A 63 -0.60 -5.30 18.04
N THR A 64 -0.23 -5.10 16.78
CA THR A 64 -0.08 -3.77 16.13
C THR A 64 -1.14 -3.50 15.06
N GLY A 65 -2.14 -4.37 14.93
CA GLY A 65 -3.12 -4.31 13.85
C GLY A 65 -3.84 -2.97 13.74
N LEU A 66 -4.08 -2.27 14.86
CA LEU A 66 -4.69 -0.93 14.85
C LEU A 66 -3.77 0.12 14.19
N ILE A 67 -2.47 0.07 14.49
CA ILE A 67 -1.48 1.00 13.91
C ILE A 67 -1.37 0.74 12.41
N GLY A 68 -1.23 -0.53 12.01
CA GLY A 68 -1.20 -0.90 10.60
C GLY A 68 -2.46 -0.50 9.85
N LEU A 69 -3.64 -0.61 10.48
CA LEU A 69 -4.92 -0.21 9.91
C LEU A 69 -4.95 1.30 9.63
N VAL A 70 -4.57 2.13 10.61
CA VAL A 70 -4.55 3.59 10.46
C VAL A 70 -3.56 4.00 9.36
N LEU A 71 -2.37 3.38 9.34
CA LEU A 71 -1.37 3.65 8.32
C LEU A 71 -1.87 3.28 6.91
N LEU A 72 -2.42 2.07 6.73
CA LEU A 72 -2.99 1.63 5.45
C LEU A 72 -4.16 2.52 5.00
N ALA A 73 -5.04 2.91 5.92
CA ALA A 73 -6.17 3.80 5.62
C ALA A 73 -5.67 5.18 5.17
N SER A 74 -4.68 5.76 5.86
CA SER A 74 -4.07 7.04 5.47
C SER A 74 -3.36 6.96 4.12
N TYR A 75 -2.63 5.87 3.86
CA TYR A 75 -1.94 5.62 2.61
C TYR A 75 -2.92 5.53 1.43
N LEU A 76 -3.99 4.74 1.58
CA LEU A 76 -5.03 4.59 0.56
C LEU A 76 -5.78 5.90 0.34
N GLY A 77 -6.06 6.67 1.39
CA GLY A 77 -6.67 8.00 1.25
C GLY A 77 -5.83 8.95 0.40
N GLY A 78 -4.51 9.00 0.64
CA GLY A 78 -3.58 9.80 -0.15
C GLY A 78 -3.46 9.31 -1.60
N ALA A 79 -3.45 7.99 -1.81
CA ALA A 79 -3.46 7.40 -3.15
C ALA A 79 -4.71 7.84 -3.93
N ILE A 80 -5.91 7.66 -3.35
CA ILE A 80 -7.18 8.05 -3.97
C ILE A 80 -7.20 9.54 -4.30
N ALA A 81 -6.74 10.41 -3.39
CA ALA A 81 -6.66 11.85 -3.65
C ALA A 81 -5.75 12.18 -4.84
N THR A 82 -4.62 11.50 -4.96
CA THR A 82 -3.69 11.68 -6.10
C THR A 82 -4.32 11.23 -7.42
N HIS A 83 -5.05 10.10 -7.40
CA HIS A 83 -5.80 9.60 -8.55
C HIS A 83 -6.95 10.55 -8.96
N LEU A 84 -7.61 11.21 -8.02
CA LEU A 84 -8.68 12.17 -8.31
C LEU A 84 -8.15 13.51 -8.83
N GLN A 85 -7.00 13.97 -8.31
CA GLN A 85 -6.41 15.25 -8.71
C GLN A 85 -5.89 15.23 -10.15
N ARG A 86 -5.48 14.06 -10.64
CA ARG A 86 -4.99 13.85 -12.00
C ARG A 86 -6.16 13.26 -12.81
N PRO A 87 -7.00 14.09 -13.47
CA PRO A 87 -7.95 13.54 -14.42
C PRO A 87 -7.15 12.78 -15.47
N VAL A 88 -7.50 11.51 -15.61
CA VAL A 88 -7.00 10.59 -16.65
C VAL A 88 -6.82 11.28 -18.00
#